data_AF-A0A191HWN4-F1
#
_entry.id   AF-A0A191HWN4-F1
#
_cell.length_a   1.000
_cell.length_b   1.000
_cell.length_c   1.000
_cell.angle_alpha   90.00
_cell.angle_beta   90.00
_cell.angle_gamma   90.00
#
_symmetry.space_group_name_H-M   'P 1'
#
loop_
_entity.id
_entity.type
_entity.pdbx_description
1 polymer ?
#
loop_
_entity_poly.entity_id
_entity_poly.type
_entity_poly.pdbx_seq_one_letter_code
_entity_poly.pdbx_strand_id
1 'polypeptide(L)'
;MYCHGVKENLDKAVIDAFKKTGIRGILRRGYSDSTQFPADLACNYNETETDFFNAIDELATLTKNTPRVTLAIAPGIIWDLSEEGLLKCREYANRYSIPITLHLVESPEDNAYSLSNHNMRAIPYLEKLGLLGPDFIAIHCVDMNSEDIDILAKHNVKVSHNSISNLIIGYNFSPVVTMKEKGVVVGIATDGAASNDCQNMLEVLKITSLIHKSVHQNPKVLNQWEIIKMATIDGAKVLGKENEIGSIKVGKKLIY
;
A
#
# COMPACT_ATOMS: atom_id res chain seq x y z
N MET A 1 -5.84 3.45 9.20
CA MET A 1 -4.39 3.20 9.38
C MET A 1 -4.02 3.31 10.85
N TYR A 2 -3.04 2.55 11.34
CA TYR A 2 -2.56 2.69 12.71
C TYR A 2 -1.55 3.85 12.79
N CYS A 3 -1.86 4.88 13.57
CA CYS A 3 -0.85 5.83 14.03
C CYS A 3 0.09 5.08 14.98
N HIS A 4 1.35 4.91 14.59
CA HIS A 4 2.35 4.30 15.43
C HIS A 4 2.80 5.35 16.45
N GLY A 5 2.09 5.44 17.58
CA GLY A 5 2.49 6.32 18.67
C GLY A 5 3.94 6.04 19.08
N VAL A 6 4.83 7.02 18.89
CA VAL A 6 6.26 6.94 19.25
C VAL A 6 6.42 6.63 20.74
N LYS A 7 5.49 7.12 21.57
CA LYS A 7 5.53 7.04 23.03
C LYS A 7 5.41 5.60 23.56
N GLU A 8 4.74 4.72 22.84
CA GLU A 8 4.49 3.33 23.24
C GLU A 8 5.50 2.34 22.63
N ASN A 9 6.46 2.81 21.83
CA ASN A 9 7.46 1.99 21.16
C ASN A 9 6.85 0.83 20.33
N LEU A 10 5.66 1.07 19.75
CA LEU A 10 4.88 0.07 19.02
C LEU A 10 5.65 -0.50 17.84
N ASP A 11 6.42 0.32 17.14
CA ASP A 11 7.24 -0.11 16.01
C ASP A 11 8.22 -1.22 16.40
N LYS A 12 8.89 -1.06 17.55
CA LYS A 12 9.80 -2.08 18.08
C LYS A 12 9.05 -3.33 18.51
N ALA A 13 7.90 -3.18 19.15
CA ALA A 13 7.08 -4.33 19.55
C ALA A 13 6.62 -5.15 18.33
N VAL A 14 6.25 -4.49 17.23
CA VAL A 14 5.90 -5.15 15.96
C VAL A 14 7.12 -5.86 15.35
N ILE A 15 8.28 -5.20 15.32
CA ILE A 15 9.53 -5.82 14.86
C ILE A 15 9.89 -7.05 15.70
N ASP A 16 9.76 -6.97 17.02
CA ASP A 16 10.06 -8.09 17.92
C ASP A 16 9.05 -9.23 17.76
N ALA A 17 7.78 -8.94 17.45
CA ALA A 17 6.79 -9.94 17.07
C ALA A 17 7.16 -10.65 15.74
N PHE A 18 7.62 -9.91 14.72
CA PHE A 18 8.15 -10.51 13.49
C PHE A 18 9.34 -11.43 13.76
N LYS A 19 10.29 -10.99 14.60
CA LYS A 19 11.44 -11.82 14.99
C LYS A 19 11.00 -13.10 15.70
N LYS A 20 10.08 -12.99 16.66
CA LYS A 20 9.59 -14.11 17.47
C LYS A 20 8.83 -15.14 16.62
N THR A 21 8.06 -14.69 15.65
CA THR A 21 7.28 -15.57 14.76
C THR A 21 8.09 -16.13 13.59
N GLY A 22 9.22 -15.49 13.23
CA GLY A 22 10.03 -15.87 12.08
C GLY A 22 9.41 -15.49 10.73
N ILE A 23 8.28 -14.78 10.73
CA ILE A 23 7.60 -14.32 9.52
C ILE A 23 8.42 -13.20 8.87
N ARG A 24 8.43 -13.19 7.53
CA ARG A 24 8.97 -12.07 6.75
C ARG A 24 7.98 -10.91 6.75
N GLY A 25 8.44 -9.71 7.05
CA GLY A 25 7.61 -8.52 7.11
C GLY A 25 8.23 -7.34 6.38
N ILE A 26 7.39 -6.42 5.94
CA ILE A 26 7.78 -5.03 5.68
C ILE A 26 7.01 -4.19 6.70
N LEU A 27 7.72 -3.65 7.68
CA LEU A 27 7.12 -2.68 8.59
C LEU A 27 6.87 -1.40 7.79
N ARG A 28 5.61 -1.01 7.66
CA ARG A 28 5.21 0.28 7.08
C ARG A 28 5.06 1.25 8.23
N ARG A 29 5.96 2.23 8.35
CA ARG A 29 5.77 3.27 9.36
C ARG A 29 4.67 4.20 8.86
N GLY A 30 3.49 4.10 9.47
CA GLY A 30 2.30 4.86 9.12
C GLY A 30 2.30 6.26 9.72
N TYR A 31 1.79 7.26 9.00
CA TYR A 31 1.45 8.59 9.51
C TYR A 31 0.01 8.92 9.16
N SER A 32 -0.72 9.53 10.09
CA SER A 32 -2.02 10.15 9.77
C SER A 32 -2.24 11.39 10.62
N ASP A 33 -2.66 12.47 9.97
CA ASP A 33 -3.03 13.71 10.65
C ASP A 33 -4.48 13.60 11.12
N SER A 34 -4.66 13.18 12.38
CA SER A 34 -5.98 13.05 12.98
C SER A 34 -6.47 14.33 13.68
N THR A 35 -5.78 15.48 13.50
CA THR A 35 -6.17 16.75 14.13
C THR A 35 -7.52 17.26 13.65
N GLN A 36 -7.92 16.90 12.43
CA GLN A 36 -9.21 17.28 11.82
C GLN A 36 -10.28 16.20 11.96
N PHE A 37 -10.00 15.09 12.66
CA PHE A 37 -10.96 14.00 12.81
C PHE A 37 -12.06 14.39 13.81
N PRO A 38 -13.28 13.83 13.66
CA PRO A 38 -14.31 13.92 14.69
C PRO A 38 -13.75 13.51 16.06
N ALA A 39 -14.17 14.17 17.14
CA ALA A 39 -13.58 13.99 18.47
C ALA A 39 -13.67 12.53 19.00
N ASP A 40 -14.65 11.77 18.55
CA ASP A 40 -14.84 10.35 18.84
C ASP A 40 -13.94 9.40 18.02
N LEU A 41 -13.33 9.92 16.95
CA LEU A 41 -12.42 9.20 16.05
C LEU A 41 -10.98 9.71 16.11
N ALA A 42 -10.75 10.86 16.74
CA ALA A 42 -9.43 11.45 16.89
C ALA A 42 -8.52 10.55 17.74
N CYS A 43 -7.25 10.41 17.32
CA CYS A 43 -6.29 9.68 18.12
C CYS A 43 -5.96 10.46 19.39
N ASN A 44 -5.74 9.75 20.50
CA ASN A 44 -5.29 10.35 21.76
C ASN A 44 -3.92 11.06 21.64
N TYR A 45 -3.18 10.77 20.59
CA TYR A 45 -1.90 11.39 20.27
C TYR A 45 -1.85 11.71 18.77
N ASN A 46 -1.56 12.97 18.46
CA ASN A 46 -1.27 13.44 17.11
C ASN A 46 0.24 13.64 16.98
N GLU A 47 0.85 12.78 16.19
CA GLU A 47 2.26 12.85 15.86
C GLU A 47 2.52 14.03 14.90
N THR A 48 3.65 14.72 15.04
CA THR A 48 4.07 15.72 14.03
C THR A 48 4.79 15.05 12.86
N GLU A 49 4.83 15.69 11.69
CA GLU A 49 5.66 15.18 10.59
C GLU A 49 7.14 15.00 11.01
N THR A 50 7.65 15.87 11.89
CA THR A 50 9.02 15.75 12.42
C THR A 50 9.21 14.46 13.21
N ASP A 51 8.28 14.13 14.09
CA ASP A 51 8.32 12.89 14.87
C ASP A 51 8.29 11.66 13.94
N PHE A 52 7.45 11.71 12.90
CA PHE A 52 7.32 10.65 11.91
C PHE A 52 8.65 10.38 11.17
N PHE A 53 9.31 11.43 10.69
CA PHE A 53 10.59 11.29 10.00
C PHE A 53 11.72 10.86 10.93
N ASN A 54 11.75 11.36 12.17
CA ASN A 54 12.71 10.91 13.18
C ASN A 54 12.53 9.40 13.47
N ALA A 55 11.30 8.92 13.57
CA ALA A 55 11.02 7.49 13.75
C ALA A 55 11.50 6.66 12.54
N ILE A 56 11.36 7.15 11.31
CA ILE A 56 11.90 6.48 10.13
C ILE A 56 13.43 6.37 10.20
N ASP A 57 14.13 7.41 10.64
CA ASP A 57 15.60 7.38 10.80
C ASP A 57 16.05 6.31 11.80
N GLU A 58 15.35 6.20 12.93
CA GLU A 58 15.59 5.16 13.94
C GLU A 58 15.31 3.74 13.39
N LEU A 59 14.16 3.56 12.72
CA LEU A 59 13.74 2.29 12.16
C LEU A 59 14.63 1.83 11.00
N ALA A 60 15.13 2.76 10.20
CA ALA A 60 16.08 2.46 9.12
C ALA A 60 17.39 1.90 9.69
N THR A 61 17.79 2.33 10.88
CA THR A 61 18.95 1.76 11.58
C THR A 61 18.61 0.40 12.20
N LEU A 62 17.46 0.28 12.86
CA LEU A 62 17.05 -0.95 13.53
C LEU A 62 16.83 -2.12 12.56
N THR A 63 16.21 -1.85 11.41
CA THR A 63 15.85 -2.89 10.44
C THR A 63 17.02 -3.44 9.62
N LYS A 64 18.15 -2.74 9.56
CA LYS A 64 19.40 -3.25 8.94
C LYS A 64 19.87 -4.56 9.59
N ASN A 65 19.60 -4.74 10.87
CA ASN A 65 20.01 -5.92 11.64
C ASN A 65 18.89 -6.97 11.76
N THR A 66 17.82 -6.87 10.95
CA THR A 66 16.69 -7.80 10.97
C THR A 66 16.48 -8.44 9.60
N PRO A 67 17.15 -9.57 9.27
CA PRO A 67 17.21 -10.12 7.90
C PRO A 67 15.86 -10.44 7.21
N ARG A 68 14.78 -10.55 7.99
CA ARG A 68 13.42 -10.85 7.50
C ARG A 68 12.46 -9.67 7.57
N VAL A 69 12.86 -8.56 8.19
CA VAL A 69 12.00 -7.37 8.37
C VAL A 69 12.67 -6.20 7.69
N THR A 70 12.00 -5.64 6.69
CA THR A 70 12.42 -4.40 6.03
C THR A 70 11.49 -3.26 6.40
N LEU A 71 11.86 -2.03 6.05
CA LEU A 71 11.09 -0.83 6.31
C LEU A 71 10.42 -0.32 5.02
N ALA A 72 9.32 0.41 5.18
CA ALA A 72 8.66 1.21 4.17
C ALA A 72 8.07 2.47 4.82
N ILE A 73 7.93 3.53 4.03
CA ILE A 73 7.31 4.79 4.45
C ILE A 73 5.84 4.74 4.04
N ALA A 74 4.93 5.05 4.95
CA ALA A 74 3.51 5.02 4.67
C ALA A 74 2.80 6.30 5.14
N PRO A 75 2.89 7.41 4.38
CA PRO A 75 1.89 8.47 4.55
C PRO A 75 0.52 7.87 4.27
N GLY A 76 -0.46 8.09 5.14
CA GLY A 76 -1.60 7.20 5.14
C GLY A 76 -2.51 7.33 3.94
N ILE A 77 -2.94 8.56 3.69
CA ILE A 77 -3.77 9.05 2.59
C ILE A 77 -3.23 10.40 2.10
N ILE A 78 -3.73 10.89 0.96
CA ILE A 78 -3.15 12.05 0.26
C ILE A 78 -3.16 13.35 1.09
N TRP A 79 -4.07 13.48 2.05
CA TRP A 79 -4.21 14.65 2.91
C TRP A 79 -3.55 14.52 4.27
N ASP A 80 -2.91 13.38 4.56
CA ASP A 80 -2.24 13.20 5.85
C ASP A 80 -0.98 14.06 5.97
N LEU A 81 -0.30 14.38 4.88
CA LEU A 81 0.93 15.18 4.90
C LEU A 81 0.79 16.47 4.09
N SER A 82 1.56 17.47 4.50
CA SER A 82 1.82 18.65 3.68
C SER A 82 2.55 18.27 2.37
N GLU A 83 2.56 19.18 1.39
CA GLU A 83 3.37 19.02 0.17
C GLU A 83 4.87 18.80 0.50
N GLU A 84 5.39 19.54 1.49
CA GLU A 84 6.76 19.37 1.98
C GLU A 84 6.97 17.98 2.59
N GLY A 85 6.01 17.49 3.38
CA GLY A 85 6.02 16.14 3.94
C GLY A 85 6.01 15.05 2.86
N LEU A 86 5.22 15.21 1.80
CA LEU A 86 5.20 14.29 0.66
C LEU A 86 6.55 14.27 -0.08
N LEU A 87 7.14 15.43 -0.34
CA LEU A 87 8.47 15.54 -0.95
C LEU A 87 9.55 14.91 -0.05
N LYS A 88 9.45 15.10 1.26
CA LYS A 88 10.36 14.50 2.24
C LYS A 88 10.20 12.97 2.33
N CYS A 89 9.00 12.43 2.15
CA CYS A 89 8.81 10.98 1.96
C CYS A 89 9.61 10.45 0.77
N ARG A 90 9.60 11.18 -0.36
CA ARG A 90 10.41 10.83 -1.53
C ARG A 90 11.91 10.94 -1.26
N GLU A 91 12.37 11.97 -0.55
CA GLU A 91 13.76 12.07 -0.10
C GLU A 91 14.18 10.85 0.74
N TYR A 92 13.39 10.50 1.75
CA TYR A 92 13.68 9.40 2.66
C TYR A 92 13.63 8.03 1.96
N ALA A 93 12.66 7.82 1.06
CA ALA A 93 12.58 6.62 0.23
C ALA A 93 13.86 6.42 -0.59
N ASN A 94 14.37 7.49 -1.20
CA ASN A 94 15.62 7.46 -1.96
C ASN A 94 16.83 7.23 -1.04
N ARG A 95 16.93 7.97 0.08
CA ARG A 95 18.03 7.88 1.05
C ARG A 95 18.18 6.46 1.61
N TYR A 96 17.06 5.82 1.94
CA TYR A 96 17.07 4.50 2.57
C TYR A 96 16.82 3.35 1.60
N SER A 97 16.52 3.64 0.33
CA SER A 97 16.13 2.63 -0.68
C SER A 97 14.97 1.76 -0.20
N ILE A 98 13.93 2.42 0.33
CA ILE A 98 12.71 1.79 0.88
C ILE A 98 11.48 2.26 0.10
N PRO A 99 10.44 1.42 -0.03
CA PRO A 99 9.25 1.79 -0.79
C PRO A 99 8.38 2.82 -0.05
N ILE A 100 7.58 3.54 -0.82
CA ILE A 100 6.48 4.38 -0.33
C ILE A 100 5.17 3.62 -0.54
N THR A 101 4.28 3.65 0.46
CA THR A 101 2.96 3.01 0.37
C THR A 101 1.89 4.01 0.76
N LEU A 102 0.89 4.23 -0.08
CA LEU A 102 -0.14 5.24 0.14
C LEU A 102 -1.52 4.66 -0.22
N HIS A 103 -2.53 4.85 0.64
CA HIS A 103 -3.93 4.63 0.24
C HIS A 103 -4.27 5.70 -0.78
N LEU A 104 -4.60 5.27 -2.00
CA LEU A 104 -4.63 6.15 -3.14
C LEU A 104 -5.91 5.93 -3.93
N VAL A 105 -6.72 6.98 -3.97
CA VAL A 105 -8.04 7.02 -4.62
C VAL A 105 -8.88 5.81 -4.24
N GLU A 106 -8.88 5.47 -2.95
CA GLU A 106 -9.75 4.45 -2.37
C GLU A 106 -11.21 4.92 -2.42
N SER A 107 -11.43 6.22 -2.26
CA SER A 107 -12.75 6.82 -2.27
C SER A 107 -12.80 8.08 -3.16
N PRO A 108 -14.00 8.53 -3.58
CA PRO A 108 -14.16 9.78 -4.33
C PRO A 108 -13.63 11.02 -3.59
N GLU A 109 -13.62 10.98 -2.26
CA GLU A 109 -13.12 12.05 -1.41
C GLU A 109 -11.62 12.33 -1.63
N ASP A 110 -10.82 11.31 -1.94
CA ASP A 110 -9.38 11.47 -2.27
C ASP A 110 -9.17 12.43 -3.44
N ASN A 111 -9.94 12.24 -4.51
CA ASN A 111 -9.86 13.12 -5.67
C ASN A 111 -10.53 14.47 -5.41
N ALA A 112 -11.63 14.51 -4.64
CA ALA A 112 -12.28 15.77 -4.29
C ALA A 112 -11.37 16.67 -3.45
N TYR A 113 -10.66 16.10 -2.47
CA TYR A 113 -9.65 16.80 -1.68
C TYR A 113 -8.50 17.30 -2.56
N SER A 114 -7.97 16.45 -3.44
CA SER A 114 -6.85 16.86 -4.28
C SER A 114 -7.25 17.97 -5.25
N LEU A 115 -8.47 17.91 -5.81
CA LEU A 115 -9.00 18.95 -6.68
C LEU A 115 -9.20 20.28 -5.94
N SER A 116 -9.74 20.26 -4.71
CA SER A 116 -9.99 21.49 -3.95
C SER A 116 -8.71 22.18 -3.47
N ASN A 117 -7.67 21.42 -3.11
CA ASN A 117 -6.43 21.96 -2.55
C ASN A 117 -5.33 22.18 -3.60
N HIS A 118 -5.32 21.40 -4.69
CA HIS A 118 -4.23 21.38 -5.66
C HIS A 118 -4.67 21.63 -7.11
N ASN A 119 -5.99 21.78 -7.36
CA ASN A 119 -6.58 21.91 -8.70
C ASN A 119 -6.22 20.76 -9.65
N MET A 120 -5.93 19.58 -9.10
CA MET A 120 -5.54 18.37 -9.84
C MET A 120 -6.16 17.14 -9.17
N ARG A 121 -6.35 16.06 -9.92
CA ARG A 121 -6.65 14.76 -9.31
C ARG A 121 -5.44 14.24 -8.54
N ALA A 122 -5.67 13.32 -7.61
CA ALA A 122 -4.66 12.80 -6.69
C ALA A 122 -3.43 12.22 -7.41
N ILE A 123 -3.63 11.34 -8.39
CA ILE A 123 -2.55 10.67 -9.11
C ILE A 123 -1.73 11.65 -9.99
N PRO A 124 -2.36 12.50 -10.84
CA PRO A 124 -1.63 13.55 -11.57
C PRO A 124 -0.87 14.51 -10.66
N TYR A 125 -1.41 14.85 -9.48
CA TYR A 125 -0.70 15.68 -8.50
C TYR A 125 0.56 14.98 -7.97
N LEU A 126 0.46 13.71 -7.55
CA LEU A 126 1.61 12.93 -7.11
C LEU A 126 2.65 12.72 -8.23
N GLU A 127 2.21 12.59 -9.48
CA GLU A 127 3.11 12.60 -10.65
C GLU A 127 3.86 13.92 -10.76
N LYS A 128 3.16 15.06 -10.67
CA LYS A 128 3.77 16.40 -10.73
C LYS A 128 4.82 16.61 -9.65
N LEU A 129 4.59 16.09 -8.44
CA LEU A 129 5.56 16.15 -7.35
C LEU A 129 6.76 15.20 -7.50
N GLY A 130 6.73 14.30 -8.49
CA GLY A 130 7.78 13.29 -8.68
C GLY A 130 7.77 12.19 -7.61
N LEU A 131 6.62 11.93 -6.98
CA LEU A 131 6.48 10.91 -5.94
C LEU A 131 6.37 9.49 -6.49
N LEU A 132 5.84 9.34 -7.71
CA LEU A 132 5.54 8.04 -8.31
C LEU A 132 6.81 7.38 -8.89
N GLY A 133 6.90 6.07 -8.75
CA GLY A 133 8.04 5.29 -9.22
C GLY A 133 7.85 3.79 -8.99
N PRO A 134 8.83 2.95 -9.38
CA PRO A 134 8.76 1.50 -9.23
C PRO A 134 8.76 1.00 -7.78
N ASP A 135 9.14 1.86 -6.83
CA ASP A 135 9.12 1.65 -5.39
C ASP A 135 7.87 2.23 -4.71
N PHE A 136 6.94 2.80 -5.48
CA PHE A 136 5.66 3.28 -4.98
C PHE A 136 4.60 2.19 -5.05
N ILE A 137 3.93 1.93 -3.93
CA ILE A 137 2.84 0.96 -3.80
C ILE A 137 1.54 1.73 -3.53
N ALA A 138 0.72 1.86 -4.56
CA ALA A 138 -0.62 2.43 -4.46
C ALA A 138 -1.60 1.38 -3.90
N ILE A 139 -2.31 1.72 -2.83
CA ILE A 139 -3.22 0.82 -2.13
C ILE A 139 -4.67 1.17 -2.53
N HIS A 140 -5.50 0.15 -2.78
CA HIS A 140 -6.89 0.24 -3.25
C HIS A 140 -7.06 0.62 -4.73
N CYS A 141 -6.77 1.87 -5.12
CA CYS A 141 -6.96 2.38 -6.48
C CYS A 141 -8.38 2.12 -7.03
N VAL A 142 -9.40 2.66 -6.38
CA VAL A 142 -10.83 2.43 -6.72
C VAL A 142 -11.37 3.54 -7.62
N ASP A 143 -11.31 4.80 -7.20
CA ASP A 143 -11.79 5.97 -7.95
C ASP A 143 -10.76 6.43 -9.01
N MET A 144 -10.50 5.52 -9.95
CA MET A 144 -9.51 5.69 -11.02
C MET A 144 -10.18 6.06 -12.35
N ASN A 145 -9.57 6.96 -13.12
CA ASN A 145 -9.90 7.16 -14.53
C ASN A 145 -8.82 6.51 -15.44
N SER A 146 -8.98 6.62 -16.76
CA SER A 146 -8.02 6.04 -17.72
C SER A 146 -6.64 6.71 -17.68
N GLU A 147 -6.58 8.03 -17.47
CA GLU A 147 -5.33 8.79 -17.35
C GLU A 147 -4.52 8.34 -16.13
N ASP A 148 -5.19 8.12 -14.99
CA ASP A 148 -4.57 7.63 -13.77
C ASP A 148 -3.87 6.28 -14.01
N ILE A 149 -4.53 5.35 -14.72
CA ILE A 149 -3.97 4.04 -15.06
C ILE A 149 -2.75 4.18 -15.97
N ASP A 150 -2.82 5.09 -16.96
CA ASP A 150 -1.70 5.36 -17.86
C ASP A 150 -0.50 5.95 -17.11
N ILE A 151 -0.72 6.82 -16.13
CA ILE A 151 0.31 7.37 -15.24
C ILE A 151 0.94 6.24 -14.40
N LEU A 152 0.14 5.37 -13.76
CA LEU A 152 0.67 4.26 -12.97
C LEU A 152 1.54 3.33 -13.84
N ALA A 153 1.10 3.03 -15.06
CA ALA A 153 1.87 2.22 -16.02
C ALA A 153 3.18 2.91 -16.43
N LYS A 154 3.11 4.20 -16.80
CA LYS A 154 4.27 5.02 -17.19
C LYS A 154 5.37 5.03 -16.13
N HIS A 155 5.00 5.14 -14.85
CA HIS A 155 5.94 5.21 -13.72
C HIS A 155 6.25 3.86 -13.07
N ASN A 156 5.74 2.76 -13.64
CA ASN A 156 5.90 1.41 -13.09
C ASN A 156 5.39 1.25 -11.64
N VAL A 157 4.40 2.05 -11.25
CA VAL A 157 3.79 1.98 -9.91
C VAL A 157 3.21 0.58 -9.68
N LYS A 158 3.30 0.12 -8.44
CA LYS A 158 2.77 -1.17 -8.01
C LYS A 158 1.44 -0.97 -7.30
N VAL A 159 0.51 -1.92 -7.46
CA VAL A 159 -0.83 -1.81 -6.87
C VAL A 159 -1.07 -2.95 -5.89
N SER A 160 -1.58 -2.60 -4.71
CA SER A 160 -2.11 -3.52 -3.71
C SER A 160 -3.63 -3.52 -3.78
N HIS A 161 -4.22 -4.56 -4.36
CA HIS A 161 -5.67 -4.69 -4.50
C HIS A 161 -6.30 -5.34 -3.26
N ASN A 162 -7.21 -4.62 -2.60
CA ASN A 162 -7.90 -5.05 -1.37
C ASN A 162 -9.41 -5.24 -1.62
N SER A 163 -9.77 -6.29 -2.34
CA SER A 163 -11.14 -6.48 -2.83
C SER A 163 -12.21 -6.56 -1.73
N ILE A 164 -11.93 -7.22 -0.60
CA ILE A 164 -12.87 -7.32 0.52
C ILE A 164 -13.08 -5.97 1.20
N SER A 165 -12.00 -5.22 1.43
CA SER A 165 -12.09 -3.86 2.01
C SER A 165 -12.92 -2.94 1.14
N ASN A 166 -12.68 -2.94 -0.17
CA ASN A 166 -13.50 -2.16 -1.10
C ASN A 166 -14.99 -2.57 -1.10
N LEU A 167 -15.30 -3.86 -0.91
CA LEU A 167 -16.67 -4.36 -0.76
C LEU A 167 -17.33 -3.89 0.54
N ILE A 168 -16.63 -3.99 1.67
CA ILE A 168 -17.16 -3.62 2.99
C ILE A 168 -17.49 -2.12 3.02
N ILE A 169 -16.59 -1.30 2.48
CA ILE A 169 -16.75 0.15 2.47
C ILE A 169 -17.77 0.60 1.40
N GLY A 170 -17.89 -0.13 0.29
CA GLY A 170 -18.93 0.07 -0.72
C GLY A 170 -18.59 1.08 -1.83
N TYR A 171 -17.33 1.49 -1.98
CA TYR A 171 -16.89 2.52 -2.94
C TYR A 171 -16.62 2.03 -4.37
N ASN A 172 -17.14 0.86 -4.76
CA ASN A 172 -16.90 0.16 -6.05
C ASN A 172 -15.58 -0.64 -6.09
N PHE A 173 -15.19 -1.14 -7.26
CA PHE A 173 -14.03 -2.01 -7.45
C PHE A 173 -12.90 -1.31 -8.20
N SER A 174 -11.69 -1.53 -7.71
CA SER A 174 -10.48 -1.16 -8.44
C SER A 174 -10.45 -1.77 -9.85
N PRO A 175 -10.14 -1.01 -10.92
CA PRO A 175 -10.13 -1.49 -12.32
C PRO A 175 -8.90 -2.34 -12.63
N VAL A 176 -8.63 -3.37 -11.82
CA VAL A 176 -7.41 -4.18 -11.86
C VAL A 176 -7.23 -4.93 -13.17
N VAL A 177 -8.32 -5.28 -13.85
CA VAL A 177 -8.27 -5.95 -15.16
C VAL A 177 -7.63 -5.01 -16.18
N THR A 178 -8.15 -3.79 -16.30
CA THR A 178 -7.61 -2.74 -17.18
C THR A 178 -6.17 -2.37 -16.80
N MET A 179 -5.87 -2.24 -15.50
CA MET A 179 -4.51 -1.97 -15.03
C MET A 179 -3.52 -3.06 -15.48
N LYS A 180 -3.89 -4.33 -15.36
CA LYS A 180 -3.04 -5.45 -15.79
C LYS A 180 -2.87 -5.50 -17.31
N GLU A 181 -3.93 -5.21 -18.08
CA GLU A 181 -3.86 -5.08 -19.54
C GLU A 181 -2.90 -3.96 -19.99
N LYS A 182 -2.80 -2.89 -19.19
CA LYS A 182 -1.86 -1.77 -19.38
C LYS A 182 -0.45 -2.05 -18.83
N GLY A 183 -0.20 -3.23 -18.27
CA GLY A 183 1.11 -3.64 -17.77
C GLY A 183 1.41 -3.24 -16.32
N VAL A 184 0.44 -2.67 -15.58
CA VAL A 184 0.60 -2.38 -14.15
C VAL A 184 0.70 -3.69 -13.36
N VAL A 185 1.65 -3.75 -12.43
CA VAL A 185 1.83 -4.92 -11.56
C VAL A 185 0.85 -4.80 -10.38
N VAL A 186 -0.07 -5.76 -10.29
CA VAL A 186 -1.10 -5.80 -9.26
C VAL A 186 -0.95 -7.05 -8.40
N GLY A 187 -0.82 -6.86 -7.09
CA GLY A 187 -0.86 -7.90 -6.06
C GLY A 187 -2.19 -7.89 -5.30
N ILE A 188 -2.46 -8.95 -4.53
CA ILE A 188 -3.67 -9.07 -3.70
C ILE A 188 -3.29 -8.93 -2.23
N ALA A 189 -4.08 -8.19 -1.47
CA ALA A 189 -3.92 -8.02 -0.03
C ALA A 189 -5.27 -8.03 0.70
N THR A 190 -5.22 -8.29 2.00
CA THR A 190 -6.38 -8.32 2.90
C THR A 190 -6.82 -6.93 3.34
N ASP A 191 -5.91 -5.96 3.41
CA ASP A 191 -6.09 -4.77 4.25
C ASP A 191 -6.21 -5.14 5.75
N GLY A 192 -6.46 -4.17 6.63
CA GLY A 192 -6.62 -4.37 8.07
C GLY A 192 -7.91 -5.09 8.45
N ALA A 193 -7.93 -5.71 9.64
CA ALA A 193 -9.12 -6.43 10.13
C ALA A 193 -10.34 -5.52 10.35
N ALA A 194 -10.14 -4.21 10.53
CA ALA A 194 -11.25 -3.24 10.64
C ALA A 194 -12.06 -3.09 9.34
N SER A 195 -11.49 -3.49 8.20
CA SER A 195 -12.07 -3.43 6.86
C SER A 195 -11.98 -4.78 6.13
N ASN A 196 -11.83 -5.88 6.86
CA ASN A 196 -11.84 -7.25 6.32
C ASN A 196 -12.46 -8.27 7.29
N ASP A 197 -12.65 -7.91 8.56
CA ASP A 197 -13.04 -8.77 9.69
C ASP A 197 -12.05 -9.91 10.02
N CYS A 198 -11.13 -10.26 9.12
CA CYS A 198 -10.10 -11.25 9.34
C CYS A 198 -8.80 -10.95 8.56
N GLN A 199 -7.91 -11.93 8.44
CA GLN A 199 -6.67 -11.87 7.64
C GLN A 199 -6.54 -13.12 6.75
N ASN A 200 -7.66 -13.59 6.20
CA ASN A 200 -7.74 -14.83 5.42
C ASN A 200 -7.48 -14.58 3.94
N MET A 201 -6.25 -14.81 3.49
CA MET A 201 -5.90 -14.66 2.07
C MET A 201 -6.72 -15.57 1.15
N LEU A 202 -7.07 -16.80 1.55
CA LEU A 202 -7.81 -17.73 0.66
C LEU A 202 -9.21 -17.20 0.31
N GLU A 203 -9.85 -16.53 1.27
CA GLU A 203 -11.12 -15.85 1.05
C GLU A 203 -10.96 -14.70 0.06
N VAL A 204 -9.96 -13.84 0.27
CA VAL A 204 -9.65 -12.72 -0.63
C VAL A 204 -9.38 -13.20 -2.04
N LEU A 205 -8.66 -14.32 -2.23
CA LEU A 205 -8.39 -14.88 -3.57
C LEU A 205 -9.69 -15.25 -4.29
N LYS A 206 -10.58 -15.98 -3.60
CA LYS A 206 -11.85 -16.42 -4.17
C LYS A 206 -12.73 -15.21 -4.52
N ILE A 207 -12.87 -14.29 -3.58
CA ILE A 207 -13.72 -13.10 -3.72
C ILE A 207 -13.21 -12.21 -4.86
N THR A 208 -11.91 -11.93 -4.92
CA THR A 208 -11.27 -11.19 -6.02
C THR A 208 -11.61 -11.81 -7.38
N SER A 209 -11.50 -13.14 -7.53
CA SER A 209 -11.82 -13.80 -8.80
C SER A 209 -13.29 -13.65 -9.21
N LEU A 210 -14.22 -13.83 -8.26
CA LEU A 210 -15.65 -13.87 -8.55
C LEU A 210 -16.22 -12.50 -8.87
N ILE A 211 -15.82 -11.47 -8.13
CA ILE A 211 -16.28 -10.10 -8.35
C ILE A 211 -15.93 -9.64 -9.77
N HIS A 212 -14.66 -9.76 -10.16
CA HIS A 212 -14.21 -9.26 -11.47
C HIS A 212 -14.85 -10.02 -12.63
N LYS A 213 -15.13 -11.32 -12.47
CA LYS A 213 -15.91 -12.05 -13.48
C LYS A 213 -17.34 -11.52 -13.61
N SER A 214 -17.97 -11.18 -12.49
CA SER A 214 -19.33 -10.64 -12.45
C SER A 214 -19.39 -9.24 -13.08
N VAL A 215 -18.51 -8.33 -12.64
CA VAL A 215 -18.42 -6.94 -13.12
C VAL A 215 -18.16 -6.90 -14.62
N HIS A 216 -17.25 -7.74 -15.12
CA HIS A 216 -16.91 -7.79 -16.55
C HIS A 216 -17.83 -8.72 -17.37
N GLN A 217 -18.81 -9.37 -16.73
CA GLN A 217 -19.69 -10.38 -17.34
C GLN A 217 -18.90 -11.43 -18.15
N ASN A 218 -17.72 -11.80 -17.67
CA ASN A 218 -16.77 -12.64 -18.39
C ASN A 218 -16.13 -13.67 -17.45
N PRO A 219 -16.49 -14.96 -17.57
CA PRO A 219 -15.98 -16.00 -16.67
C PRO A 219 -14.47 -16.30 -16.86
N LYS A 220 -13.83 -15.77 -17.91
CA LYS A 220 -12.41 -15.98 -18.20
C LYS A 220 -11.49 -14.93 -17.57
N VAL A 221 -12.02 -13.78 -17.18
CA VAL A 221 -11.26 -12.71 -16.51
C VAL A 221 -10.77 -13.21 -15.16
N LEU A 222 -9.52 -12.87 -14.82
CA LEU A 222 -8.85 -13.26 -13.57
C LEU A 222 -9.13 -14.72 -13.18
N ASN A 223 -8.77 -15.64 -14.07
CA ASN A 223 -8.88 -17.06 -13.79
C ASN A 223 -8.00 -17.46 -12.59
N GLN A 224 -8.18 -18.70 -12.11
CA GLN A 224 -7.50 -19.21 -10.92
C GLN A 224 -5.96 -19.08 -10.95
N TRP A 225 -5.35 -19.26 -12.12
CA TRP A 225 -3.90 -19.17 -12.26
C TRP A 225 -3.42 -17.73 -12.17
N GLU A 226 -4.16 -16.79 -12.76
CA GLU A 226 -3.83 -15.37 -12.65
C GLU A 226 -4.01 -14.87 -11.22
N ILE A 227 -5.05 -15.32 -10.50
CA ILE A 227 -5.27 -14.98 -9.09
C ILE A 227 -4.12 -15.51 -8.21
N ILE A 228 -3.71 -16.77 -8.39
CA ILE A 228 -2.58 -17.34 -7.66
C ILE A 228 -1.30 -16.57 -7.98
N LYS A 229 -1.06 -16.22 -9.24
CA LYS A 229 0.09 -15.42 -9.67
C LYS A 229 0.06 -14.03 -9.03
N MET A 230 -1.09 -13.35 -8.98
CA MET A 230 -1.28 -12.07 -8.28
C MET A 230 -0.93 -12.18 -6.80
N ALA A 231 -1.34 -13.27 -6.15
CA ALA A 231 -1.07 -13.53 -4.74
C ALA A 231 0.37 -13.97 -4.42
N THR A 232 1.18 -14.34 -5.43
CA THR A 232 2.50 -14.93 -5.23
C THR A 232 3.58 -14.18 -6.01
N ILE A 233 3.69 -14.44 -7.32
CA ILE A 233 4.72 -13.87 -8.20
C ILE A 233 4.58 -12.35 -8.30
N ASP A 234 3.38 -11.86 -8.61
CA ASP A 234 3.17 -10.41 -8.76
C ASP A 234 3.13 -9.72 -7.40
N GLY A 235 2.62 -10.37 -6.35
CA GLY A 235 2.79 -9.90 -4.97
C GLY A 235 4.26 -9.70 -4.60
N ALA A 236 5.15 -10.63 -4.97
CA ALA A 236 6.58 -10.44 -4.78
C ALA A 236 7.14 -9.25 -5.58
N LYS A 237 6.67 -9.01 -6.80
CA LYS A 237 7.04 -7.84 -7.61
C LYS A 237 6.52 -6.52 -7.04
N VAL A 238 5.31 -6.52 -6.48
CA VAL A 238 4.75 -5.34 -5.77
C VAL A 238 5.65 -4.93 -4.62
N LEU A 239 6.23 -5.91 -3.93
CA LEU A 239 7.14 -5.68 -2.81
C LEU A 239 8.60 -5.44 -3.22
N GLY A 240 8.94 -5.48 -4.52
CA GLY A 240 10.32 -5.40 -5.00
C GLY A 240 11.20 -6.59 -4.58
N LYS A 241 10.58 -7.76 -4.37
CA LYS A 241 11.21 -8.99 -3.86
C LYS A 241 11.07 -10.17 -4.81
N GLU A 242 10.79 -9.93 -6.08
CA GLU A 242 10.62 -10.96 -7.09
C GLU A 242 11.88 -11.79 -7.35
N ASN A 243 13.06 -11.31 -6.97
CA ASN A 243 14.30 -12.08 -7.02
C ASN A 243 14.51 -12.95 -5.77
N GLU A 244 13.79 -12.67 -4.68
CA GLU A 244 13.92 -13.37 -3.41
C GLU A 244 12.80 -14.40 -3.17
N ILE A 245 11.56 -14.07 -3.55
CA ILE A 245 10.35 -14.85 -3.20
C ILE A 245 9.35 -14.91 -4.37
N GLY A 246 8.16 -15.46 -4.12
CA GLY A 246 7.03 -15.48 -5.06
C GLY A 246 6.98 -16.69 -6.00
N SER A 247 8.03 -17.52 -6.06
CA SER A 247 8.04 -18.75 -6.86
C SER A 247 9.03 -19.77 -6.32
N ILE A 248 8.80 -21.05 -6.58
CA ILE A 248 9.74 -22.14 -6.24
C ILE A 248 10.77 -22.24 -7.37
N LYS A 249 11.94 -21.62 -7.19
CA LYS A 249 13.07 -21.64 -8.13
C LYS A 249 14.40 -21.66 -7.35
N VAL A 250 15.42 -22.30 -7.94
CA VAL A 250 16.79 -22.27 -7.38
C VAL A 250 17.23 -20.81 -7.19
N GLY A 251 17.86 -20.53 -6.04
CA GLY A 251 18.32 -19.18 -5.66
C GLY A 251 17.29 -18.33 -4.91
N LYS A 252 16.00 -18.72 -4.89
CA LYS A 252 14.97 -18.03 -4.09
C LYS A 252 14.87 -18.60 -2.67
N LYS A 253 14.39 -17.77 -1.75
CA LYS A 253 14.22 -18.11 -0.33
C LYS A 253 13.02 -19.05 -0.13
N LEU A 254 13.24 -20.13 0.62
CA LEU A 254 12.18 -20.94 1.22
C LEU A 254 11.72 -20.32 2.55
N ILE A 255 10.64 -20.84 3.13
CA ILE A 255 10.01 -20.31 4.36
C ILE A 255 10.90 -20.52 5.62
N TYR A 256 11.94 -21.37 5.55
CA TYR A 256 12.75 -21.78 6.70
C TYR A 256 13.91 -20.86 7.03
#